data_AF-A0A6I9PX86-F1
#
_entry.id   AF-A0A6I9PX86-F1
#
_cell.length_a   1.000
_cell.length_b   1.000
_cell.length_c   1.000
_cell.angle_alpha   90.00
_cell.angle_beta   90.00
_cell.angle_gamma   90.00
#
_symmetry.space_group_name_H-M   'P 1'
#
loop_
_entity.id
_entity.type
_entity.pdbx_description
1 polymer ?
#
loop_
_entity_poly.entity_id
_entity_poly.type
_entity_poly.pdbx_seq_one_letter_code
_entity_poly.pdbx_strand_id
1 'polypeptide(L)'
;MLQLGDEVTLYSVVFVLVLLGTRSPVWTTALTVSLYLFVAMFRFPQVPSSRVRQVLHPLRGTVGSGRVSVVAHRGGGHDAPENTIVAIREASKNGATGVELDLEFSADGVPILMHDETVDRTTNGSGPLCQMRLSELGNLDAAAKHRLSETFTGEKIPTLEEAVEECIKLQLTIYFDVKGHPDEAAAALKEVYKKHPVLYNSSIVCSFEPKVIYRVRGSLKIV
;
A
#
# COMPACT_ATOMS: atom_id res chain seq x y z
N MET A 1 14.27 -6.72 -10.72
CA MET A 1 14.37 -7.96 -11.53
C MET A 1 14.02 -9.14 -10.66
N LEU A 2 12.91 -9.84 -10.93
CA LEU A 2 12.75 -11.21 -10.45
C LEU A 2 13.94 -12.01 -11.03
N GLN A 3 14.65 -12.79 -10.21
CA GLN A 3 15.57 -13.83 -10.69
C GLN A 3 14.76 -14.99 -11.33
N LEU A 4 13.83 -14.66 -12.24
CA LEU A 4 13.04 -15.60 -13.04
C LEU A 4 13.60 -15.74 -14.45
N GLY A 5 14.61 -14.94 -14.83
CA GLY A 5 15.07 -14.83 -16.22
C GLY A 5 15.48 -16.16 -16.83
N ASP A 6 16.29 -16.94 -16.12
CA ASP A 6 16.86 -18.17 -16.68
C ASP A 6 15.85 -19.33 -16.69
N GLU A 7 15.05 -19.47 -15.63
CA GLU A 7 14.01 -20.52 -15.54
C GLU A 7 12.85 -20.29 -16.51
N VAL A 8 12.40 -19.04 -16.68
CA VAL A 8 11.34 -18.70 -17.64
C VAL A 8 11.83 -18.87 -19.07
N THR A 9 13.10 -18.55 -19.35
CA THR A 9 13.69 -18.74 -20.69
C THR A 9 13.79 -20.22 -21.03
N LEU A 10 14.29 -21.05 -20.11
CA LEU A 10 14.38 -22.50 -20.31
C LEU A 10 13.00 -23.12 -20.52
N TYR A 11 12.01 -22.76 -19.69
CA TYR A 11 10.64 -23.23 -19.84
C TYR A 11 10.04 -22.84 -21.19
N SER A 12 10.27 -21.60 -21.64
CA SER A 12 9.76 -21.08 -22.92
C SER A 12 10.39 -21.80 -24.12
N VAL A 13 11.68 -22.12 -24.06
CA VAL A 13 12.38 -22.86 -25.14
C VAL A 13 11.87 -24.30 -25.23
N VAL A 14 11.74 -25.00 -24.10
CA VAL A 14 11.19 -26.36 -24.07
C VAL A 14 9.75 -26.36 -24.56
N PHE A 15 8.95 -25.36 -24.15
CA PHE A 15 7.56 -25.18 -24.60
C PHE A 15 7.46 -25.06 -26.12
N VAL A 16 8.26 -24.17 -26.74
CA VAL A 16 8.25 -23.97 -28.20
C VAL A 16 8.73 -25.22 -28.94
N LEU A 17 9.77 -25.91 -28.43
CA LEU A 17 10.29 -27.13 -29.06
C LEU A 17 9.30 -28.29 -29.01
N VAL A 18 8.59 -28.47 -27.89
CA VAL A 18 7.52 -29.48 -27.77
C VAL A 18 6.35 -29.13 -28.69
N LEU A 19 5.97 -27.86 -28.77
CA LEU A 19 4.85 -27.38 -29.60
C LEU A 19 5.16 -27.51 -31.11
N LEU A 20 6.41 -27.25 -31.53
CA LEU A 20 6.85 -27.42 -32.92
C LEU A 20 7.15 -28.87 -33.29
N GLY A 21 7.65 -29.67 -32.34
CA GLY A 21 8.04 -31.06 -32.56
C GLY A 21 6.87 -32.06 -32.52
N THR A 22 5.75 -31.70 -31.88
CA THR A 22 4.62 -32.62 -31.72
C THR A 22 3.38 -32.09 -32.43
N ARG A 23 3.04 -32.68 -33.60
CA ARG A 23 1.72 -32.51 -34.25
C ARG A 23 0.59 -33.28 -33.53
N SER A 24 0.81 -33.68 -32.28
CA SER A 24 -0.09 -34.52 -31.51
C SER A 24 -0.95 -33.65 -30.59
N PRO A 25 -2.29 -33.69 -30.71
CA PRO A 25 -3.19 -32.97 -29.80
C PRO A 25 -3.00 -33.32 -28.33
N VAL A 26 -2.52 -34.54 -28.03
CA VAL A 26 -2.26 -35.01 -26.66
C VAL A 26 -1.12 -34.21 -26.00
N TRP A 27 -0.01 -34.00 -26.72
CA TRP A 27 1.14 -33.26 -26.19
C TRP A 27 0.84 -31.77 -26.06
N THR A 28 0.08 -31.19 -27.00
CA THR A 28 -0.41 -29.82 -26.88
C THR A 28 -1.29 -29.65 -25.64
N THR A 29 -2.23 -30.58 -25.38
CA THR A 29 -3.11 -30.54 -24.21
C THR A 29 -2.33 -30.68 -22.91
N ALA A 30 -1.39 -31.63 -22.83
CA ALA A 30 -0.54 -31.83 -21.65
C ALA A 30 0.29 -30.58 -21.35
N LEU A 31 0.84 -29.92 -22.39
CA LEU A 31 1.60 -28.68 -22.25
C LEU A 31 0.72 -27.52 -21.76
N THR A 32 -0.49 -27.35 -22.30
CA THR A 32 -1.43 -26.32 -21.85
C THR A 32 -1.86 -26.54 -20.41
N VAL A 33 -2.16 -27.78 -20.01
CA VAL A 33 -2.49 -28.12 -18.61
C VAL A 33 -1.30 -27.86 -17.69
N SER A 34 -0.09 -28.25 -18.09
CA SER A 34 1.13 -27.97 -17.32
C SER A 34 1.34 -26.47 -17.11
N LEU A 35 1.20 -25.66 -18.16
CA LEU A 35 1.29 -24.20 -18.07
C LEU A 35 0.19 -23.61 -17.17
N TYR A 36 -1.05 -24.12 -17.29
CA TYR A 36 -2.15 -23.70 -16.42
C TYR A 36 -1.86 -24.01 -14.95
N LEU A 37 -1.39 -25.23 -14.63
CA LEU A 37 -1.03 -25.63 -13.28
C LEU A 37 0.13 -24.79 -12.74
N PHE A 38 1.15 -24.54 -13.55
CA PHE A 38 2.27 -23.67 -13.20
C PHE A 38 1.78 -22.26 -12.84
N VAL A 39 0.96 -21.62 -13.67
CA VAL A 39 0.38 -20.31 -13.37
C VAL A 39 -0.52 -20.36 -12.13
N ALA A 40 -1.28 -21.45 -11.95
CA ALA A 40 -2.14 -21.63 -10.79
C ALA A 40 -1.36 -21.72 -9.47
N MET A 41 -0.12 -22.23 -9.47
CA MET A 41 0.74 -22.27 -8.27
C MET A 41 1.10 -20.87 -7.74
N PHE A 42 1.18 -19.87 -8.62
CA PHE A 42 1.48 -18.47 -8.25
C PHE A 42 0.23 -17.62 -8.02
N ARG A 43 -0.97 -18.20 -8.18
CA ARG A 43 -2.22 -17.46 -7.90
C ARG A 43 -2.45 -17.33 -6.40
N PHE A 44 -2.79 -16.11 -5.98
CA PHE A 44 -3.30 -15.90 -4.64
C PHE A 44 -4.80 -16.24 -4.58
N PRO A 45 -5.29 -16.79 -3.45
CA PRO A 45 -6.72 -17.00 -3.26
C PRO A 45 -7.46 -15.66 -3.39
N GLN A 46 -8.62 -15.68 -4.06
CA GLN A 46 -9.45 -14.49 -4.12
C GLN A 46 -9.92 -14.12 -2.72
N VAL A 47 -9.98 -12.81 -2.46
CA VAL A 47 -10.52 -12.31 -1.19
C VAL A 47 -12.05 -12.54 -1.22
N PRO A 48 -12.67 -13.04 -0.13
CA PRO A 48 -14.11 -13.24 -0.07
C PRO A 48 -14.88 -11.97 -0.46
N SER A 49 -15.89 -12.11 -1.32
CA SER A 49 -16.64 -10.96 -1.87
C SER A 49 -17.33 -10.12 -0.79
N SER A 50 -17.69 -10.73 0.35
CA SER A 50 -18.23 -10.04 1.52
C SER A 50 -17.22 -9.04 2.12
N ARG A 51 -15.97 -9.45 2.27
CA ARG A 51 -14.88 -8.60 2.76
C ARG A 51 -14.57 -7.48 1.76
N VAL A 52 -14.53 -7.80 0.46
CA VAL A 52 -14.33 -6.79 -0.59
C VAL A 52 -15.42 -5.72 -0.52
N ARG A 53 -16.69 -6.13 -0.39
CA ARG A 53 -17.82 -5.20 -0.25
C ARG A 53 -17.70 -4.34 1.00
N GLN A 54 -17.29 -4.91 2.14
CA GLN A 54 -17.12 -4.19 3.39
C GLN A 54 -16.03 -3.10 3.29
N VAL A 55 -14.90 -3.40 2.65
CA VAL A 55 -13.79 -2.44 2.51
C VAL A 55 -14.10 -1.35 1.49
N LEU A 56 -14.76 -1.70 0.37
CA LEU A 56 -15.12 -0.73 -0.67
C LEU A 56 -16.35 0.13 -0.31
N HIS A 57 -17.19 -0.37 0.59
CA HIS A 57 -18.39 0.31 1.08
C HIS A 57 -18.47 0.25 2.61
N PRO A 58 -17.59 0.97 3.33
CA PRO A 58 -17.61 0.99 4.78
C PRO A 58 -18.92 1.60 5.31
N LEU A 59 -19.43 1.05 6.42
CA LEU A 59 -20.72 1.43 7.03
C LEU A 59 -20.72 2.83 7.66
N ARG A 60 -19.57 3.52 7.66
CA ARG A 60 -19.44 4.88 8.19
C ARG A 60 -20.05 5.87 7.20
N GLY A 61 -21.36 6.03 7.32
CA GLY A 61 -22.23 6.82 6.47
C GLY A 61 -23.64 6.27 6.61
N THR A 62 -24.56 7.05 7.18
CA THR A 62 -25.96 6.71 7.49
C THR A 62 -26.52 5.52 6.70
N VAL A 63 -26.89 4.45 7.43
CA VAL A 63 -27.67 3.31 6.93
C VAL A 63 -28.84 3.85 6.10
N GLY A 64 -28.81 3.63 4.78
CA GLY A 64 -29.96 3.95 3.90
C GLY A 64 -29.69 4.70 2.60
N SER A 65 -28.44 5.01 2.23
CA SER A 65 -28.17 5.67 0.94
C SER A 65 -26.92 5.08 0.31
N GLY A 66 -27.03 4.62 -0.95
CA GLY A 66 -25.91 4.14 -1.78
C GLY A 66 -24.88 5.22 -2.10
N ARG A 67 -24.25 5.79 -1.07
CA ARG A 67 -23.21 6.80 -1.17
C ARG A 67 -21.91 6.17 -1.65
N VAL A 68 -21.33 6.81 -2.64
CA VAL A 68 -20.00 6.50 -3.18
C VAL A 68 -18.98 6.71 -2.05
N SER A 69 -18.01 5.79 -1.92
CA SER A 69 -16.91 5.94 -0.96
C SER A 69 -16.09 7.19 -1.32
N VAL A 70 -15.80 8.03 -0.33
CA VAL A 70 -14.99 9.24 -0.48
C VAL A 70 -13.68 9.01 0.24
N VAL A 71 -12.61 8.87 -0.54
CA VAL A 71 -11.25 8.64 -0.04
C VAL A 71 -10.47 9.95 -0.13
N ALA A 72 -10.00 10.44 1.01
CA ALA A 72 -9.20 11.65 1.06
C ALA A 72 -7.74 11.32 0.67
N HIS A 73 -7.33 11.76 -0.52
CA HIS A 73 -5.99 11.56 -1.07
C HIS A 73 -4.95 12.26 -0.18
N ARG A 74 -3.97 11.49 0.32
CA ARG A 74 -2.97 11.89 1.32
C ARG A 74 -3.56 12.47 2.60
N GLY A 75 -4.70 11.96 3.02
CA GLY A 75 -5.49 12.53 4.13
C GLY A 75 -6.22 13.83 3.81
N GLY A 76 -6.30 14.24 2.54
CA GLY A 76 -6.97 15.49 2.14
C GLY A 76 -6.01 16.67 2.09
N GLY A 77 -4.91 16.53 1.34
CA GLY A 77 -3.80 17.49 1.28
C GLY A 77 -4.14 18.94 0.87
N HIS A 78 -5.37 19.20 0.43
CA HIS A 78 -5.85 20.57 0.20
C HIS A 78 -6.37 21.22 1.49
N ASP A 79 -6.99 20.46 2.39
CA ASP A 79 -7.68 20.95 3.58
C ASP A 79 -6.77 20.98 4.82
N ALA A 80 -5.73 20.14 4.82
CA ALA A 80 -4.71 20.05 5.85
C ALA A 80 -3.39 19.53 5.23
N PRO A 81 -2.23 19.72 5.91
CA PRO A 81 -0.93 19.25 5.42
C PRO A 81 -0.94 17.75 5.10
N GLU A 82 -0.64 17.40 3.86
CA GLU A 82 -0.73 16.01 3.37
C GLU A 82 0.09 15.01 4.21
N ASN A 83 -0.37 13.75 4.30
CA ASN A 83 0.32 12.66 5.00
C ASN A 83 0.63 12.95 6.49
N THR A 84 -0.18 13.79 7.15
CA THR A 84 -0.06 14.07 8.59
C THR A 84 -1.24 13.49 9.39
N ILE A 85 -1.06 13.36 10.71
CA ILE A 85 -2.16 12.98 11.62
C ILE A 85 -3.29 14.02 11.59
N VAL A 86 -2.97 15.32 11.47
CA VAL A 86 -3.99 16.35 11.39
C VAL A 86 -4.83 16.24 10.11
N ALA A 87 -4.22 15.87 8.98
CA ALA A 87 -4.97 15.62 7.74
C ALA A 87 -5.91 14.42 7.88
N ILE A 88 -5.46 13.31 8.48
CA ILE A 88 -6.34 12.16 8.77
C ILE A 88 -7.56 12.58 9.61
N ARG A 89 -7.35 13.43 10.62
CA ARG A 89 -8.42 13.97 11.47
C ARG A 89 -9.37 14.88 10.70
N GLU A 90 -8.86 15.80 9.88
CA GLU A 90 -9.68 16.68 9.04
C GLU A 90 -10.48 15.91 7.99
N ALA A 91 -9.89 14.90 7.34
CA ALA A 91 -10.61 14.00 6.44
C ALA A 91 -11.81 13.34 7.16
N SER A 92 -11.62 12.84 8.38
CA SER A 92 -12.72 12.28 9.17
C SER A 92 -13.78 13.33 9.52
N LYS A 93 -13.40 14.57 9.86
CA LYS A 93 -14.35 15.64 10.17
C LYS A 93 -15.17 16.05 8.95
N ASN A 94 -14.56 16.05 7.78
CA ASN A 94 -15.19 16.35 6.50
C ASN A 94 -16.06 15.20 5.97
N GLY A 95 -16.16 14.09 6.71
CA GLY A 95 -17.04 12.97 6.37
C GLY A 95 -16.45 11.99 5.36
N ALA A 96 -15.12 11.99 5.17
CA ALA A 96 -14.45 10.96 4.36
C ALA A 96 -14.68 9.56 4.97
N THR A 97 -14.87 8.58 4.11
CA THR A 97 -15.04 7.17 4.48
C THR A 97 -13.69 6.44 4.57
N GLY A 98 -12.66 7.02 3.97
CA GLY A 98 -11.29 6.54 4.06
C GLY A 98 -10.27 7.61 3.72
N VAL A 99 -9.01 7.26 3.92
CA VAL A 99 -7.84 8.07 3.58
C VAL A 99 -6.90 7.22 2.75
N GLU A 100 -6.27 7.85 1.77
CA GLU A 100 -5.09 7.29 1.11
C GLU A 100 -3.85 7.94 1.75
N LEU A 101 -2.81 7.14 1.96
CA LEU A 101 -1.59 7.52 2.66
C LEU A 101 -0.39 6.88 1.94
N ASP A 102 0.61 7.69 1.66
CA ASP A 102 1.85 7.26 1.01
C ASP A 102 2.80 6.64 2.03
N LEU A 103 3.21 5.39 1.82
CA LEU A 103 4.21 4.72 2.66
C LEU A 103 5.62 4.92 2.10
N GLU A 104 6.52 5.40 2.95
CA GLU A 104 7.96 5.49 2.66
C GLU A 104 8.79 5.14 3.91
N PHE A 105 10.12 5.12 3.79
CA PHE A 105 11.02 4.72 4.87
C PHE A 105 12.08 5.78 5.19
N SER A 106 12.38 5.94 6.48
CA SER A 106 13.57 6.67 6.93
C SER A 106 14.86 5.90 6.61
N ALA A 107 16.01 6.56 6.70
CA ALA A 107 17.33 5.95 6.50
C ALA A 107 17.63 4.77 7.46
N ASP A 108 17.02 4.78 8.66
CA ASP A 108 17.09 3.69 9.62
C ASP A 108 15.95 2.67 9.51
N GLY A 109 15.22 2.69 8.40
CA GLY A 109 14.24 1.67 8.02
C GLY A 109 12.90 1.77 8.73
N VAL A 110 12.58 2.92 9.34
CA VAL A 110 11.30 3.12 10.01
C VAL A 110 10.25 3.51 8.97
N PRO A 111 9.09 2.81 8.91
CA PRO A 111 8.00 3.16 8.01
C PRO A 111 7.32 4.46 8.46
N ILE A 112 7.22 5.42 7.54
CA ILE A 112 6.65 6.76 7.75
C ILE A 112 5.67 7.11 6.63
N LEU A 113 4.96 8.22 6.80
CA LEU A 113 4.12 8.78 5.75
C LEU A 113 4.80 9.94 5.02
N MET A 114 5.13 9.75 3.75
CA MET A 114 5.68 10.80 2.89
C MET A 114 5.49 10.44 1.42
N HIS A 115 5.09 11.41 0.61
CA HIS A 115 4.93 11.18 -0.83
C HIS A 115 6.25 11.23 -1.60
N ASP A 116 7.11 12.21 -1.28
CA ASP A 116 8.28 12.55 -2.09
C ASP A 116 9.54 11.82 -1.61
N GLU A 117 10.51 11.62 -2.51
CA GLU A 117 11.83 11.09 -2.17
C GLU A 117 12.72 12.11 -1.43
N THR A 118 12.27 13.36 -1.32
CA THR A 118 12.92 14.43 -0.56
C THR A 118 11.93 15.13 0.37
N VAL A 119 12.42 15.75 1.44
CA VAL A 119 11.57 16.45 2.41
C VAL A 119 11.21 17.88 1.98
N ASP A 120 11.80 18.35 0.87
CA ASP A 120 11.82 19.75 0.46
C ASP A 120 10.43 20.31 0.18
N ARG A 121 9.50 19.57 -0.42
CA ARG A 121 8.21 20.18 -0.85
C ARG A 121 7.28 20.47 0.33
N THR A 122 7.23 19.58 1.31
CA THR A 122 6.21 19.61 2.37
C THR A 122 6.72 20.13 3.70
N THR A 123 8.04 20.14 3.90
CA THR A 123 8.64 20.49 5.19
C THR A 123 9.48 21.76 5.16
N ASN A 124 9.96 22.18 6.34
CA ASN A 124 10.99 23.22 6.49
C ASN A 124 12.43 22.70 6.32
N GLY A 125 12.62 21.41 6.05
CA GLY A 125 13.91 20.79 5.76
C GLY A 125 14.27 20.79 4.28
N SER A 126 15.43 20.22 3.96
CA SER A 126 15.89 19.98 2.59
C SER A 126 16.75 18.73 2.54
N GLY A 127 16.62 17.95 1.47
CA GLY A 127 17.47 16.80 1.20
C GLY A 127 16.70 15.48 1.02
N PRO A 128 17.41 14.43 0.59
CA PRO A 128 16.83 13.12 0.30
C PRO A 128 16.37 12.42 1.58
N LEU A 129 15.15 11.90 1.54
CA LEU A 129 14.52 11.20 2.66
C LEU A 129 15.31 9.96 3.08
N CYS A 130 15.85 9.23 2.10
CA CYS A 130 16.64 8.02 2.31
C CYS A 130 17.97 8.24 3.05
N GLN A 131 18.35 9.49 3.33
CA GLN A 131 19.55 9.84 4.12
C GLN A 131 19.20 10.37 5.52
N MET A 132 17.92 10.52 5.85
CA MET A 132 17.48 11.06 7.14
C MET A 132 16.90 9.97 8.03
N ARG A 133 17.37 9.89 9.27
CA ARG A 133 16.82 9.01 10.31
C ARG A 133 15.51 9.56 10.85
N LEU A 134 14.69 8.69 11.45
CA LEU A 134 13.41 9.12 12.05
C LEU A 134 13.60 10.26 13.06
N SER A 135 14.66 10.23 13.87
CA SER A 135 14.96 11.28 14.84
C SER A 135 15.20 12.65 14.21
N GLU A 136 15.74 12.69 12.99
CA GLU A 136 15.99 13.93 12.25
C GLU A 136 14.70 14.42 11.60
N LEU A 137 13.93 13.50 11.00
CA LEU A 137 12.61 13.76 10.42
C LEU A 137 11.61 14.30 11.46
N GLY A 138 11.68 13.79 12.70
CA GLY A 138 10.85 14.26 13.81
C GLY A 138 11.11 15.71 14.23
N ASN A 139 12.22 16.33 13.79
CA ASN A 139 12.50 17.75 14.04
C ASN A 139 11.91 18.66 12.96
N LEU A 140 11.48 18.11 11.82
CA LEU A 140 10.87 18.88 10.75
C LEU A 140 9.42 19.25 11.09
N ASP A 141 8.96 20.32 10.47
CA ASP A 141 7.55 20.73 10.45
C ASP A 141 6.97 20.35 9.08
N ALA A 142 6.13 19.32 9.07
CA ALA A 142 5.47 18.78 7.89
C ALA A 142 4.34 19.67 7.33
N ALA A 143 4.05 20.78 7.99
CA ALA A 143 3.08 21.76 7.54
C ALA A 143 3.72 23.07 7.05
N ALA A 144 5.03 23.25 7.19
CA ALA A 144 5.72 24.52 6.99
C ALA A 144 5.45 25.17 5.62
N LYS A 145 5.24 24.36 4.57
CA LYS A 145 5.01 24.81 3.19
C LYS A 145 3.54 24.70 2.75
N HIS A 146 2.66 24.28 3.64
CA HIS A 146 1.23 24.20 3.37
C HIS A 146 0.59 25.60 3.39
N ARG A 147 -0.43 25.83 2.56
CA ARG A 147 -1.14 27.13 2.47
C ARG A 147 -1.81 27.56 3.78
N LEU A 148 -2.05 26.61 4.68
CA LEU A 148 -2.64 26.80 6.01
C LEU A 148 -1.60 26.57 7.14
N SER A 149 -0.31 26.76 6.86
CA SER A 149 0.77 26.54 7.83
C SER A 149 0.59 27.35 9.12
N GLU A 150 0.02 28.55 9.06
CA GLU A 150 -0.29 29.34 10.25
C GLU A 150 -1.35 28.70 11.16
N THR A 151 -2.24 27.88 10.60
CA THR A 151 -3.27 27.13 11.34
C THR A 151 -2.72 25.81 11.86
N PHE A 152 -1.86 25.16 11.07
CA PHE A 152 -1.26 23.87 11.36
C PHE A 152 0.24 24.06 11.53
N THR A 153 0.68 24.44 12.73
CA THR A 153 2.10 24.69 13.03
C THR A 153 2.71 23.51 13.77
N GLY A 154 3.93 23.11 13.41
CA GLY A 154 4.70 22.11 14.15
C GLY A 154 4.20 20.67 13.97
N GLU A 155 3.46 20.40 12.89
CA GLU A 155 3.02 19.05 12.54
C GLU A 155 4.23 18.17 12.23
N LYS A 156 4.16 16.91 12.65
CA LYS A 156 5.25 15.94 12.46
C LYS A 156 4.98 15.04 11.28
N ILE A 157 6.06 14.53 10.71
CA ILE A 157 5.99 13.40 9.77
C ILE A 157 5.60 12.16 10.59
N PRO A 158 4.40 11.58 10.39
CA PRO A 158 3.95 10.45 11.18
C PRO A 158 4.67 9.17 10.79
N THR A 159 4.84 8.28 11.75
CA THR A 159 5.11 6.87 11.48
C THR A 159 3.85 6.19 10.91
N LEU A 160 4.04 5.08 10.20
CA LEU A 160 2.93 4.24 9.73
C LEU A 160 2.03 3.78 10.90
N GLU A 161 2.63 3.44 12.03
CA GLU A 161 1.93 2.96 13.22
C GLU A 161 0.98 4.02 13.80
N GLU A 162 1.47 5.25 13.98
CA GLU A 162 0.65 6.36 14.50
C GLU A 162 -0.54 6.66 13.59
N ALA A 163 -0.32 6.63 12.27
CA ALA A 163 -1.37 6.84 11.30
C ALA A 163 -2.43 5.73 11.30
N VAL A 164 -2.01 4.46 11.41
CA VAL A 164 -2.90 3.31 11.54
C VAL A 164 -3.75 3.41 12.80
N GLU A 165 -3.14 3.70 13.94
CA GLU A 165 -3.86 3.82 15.22
C GLU A 165 -4.91 4.96 15.16
N GLU A 166 -4.56 6.11 14.57
CA GLU A 166 -5.51 7.21 14.40
C GLU A 166 -6.64 6.85 13.43
N CYS A 167 -6.35 6.18 12.31
CA CYS A 167 -7.37 5.74 11.36
C CYS A 167 -8.34 4.71 11.97
N ILE A 168 -7.83 3.76 12.76
CA ILE A 168 -8.66 2.78 13.47
C ILE A 168 -9.59 3.48 14.47
N LYS A 169 -9.05 4.40 15.27
CA LYS A 169 -9.81 5.21 16.22
C LYS A 169 -10.92 5.99 15.53
N LEU A 170 -10.63 6.54 14.36
CA LEU A 170 -11.57 7.26 13.53
C LEU A 170 -12.41 6.34 12.65
N GLN A 171 -12.24 5.02 12.66
CA GLN A 171 -12.99 4.09 11.78
C GLN A 171 -12.90 4.46 10.28
N LEU A 172 -11.75 4.95 9.84
CA LEU A 172 -11.46 5.24 8.44
C LEU A 172 -10.92 4.00 7.74
N THR A 173 -11.32 3.78 6.49
CA THR A 173 -10.66 2.79 5.63
C THR A 173 -9.32 3.35 5.15
N ILE A 174 -8.23 2.59 5.28
CA ILE A 174 -6.89 3.05 4.88
C ILE A 174 -6.53 2.50 3.50
N TYR A 175 -6.06 3.34 2.60
CA TYR A 175 -5.48 2.95 1.34
C TYR A 175 -3.97 3.24 1.43
N PHE A 176 -3.18 2.19 1.67
CA PHE A 176 -1.73 2.31 1.70
C PHE A 176 -1.22 2.35 0.26
N ASP A 177 -0.78 3.52 -0.21
CA ASP A 177 -0.06 3.61 -1.48
C ASP A 177 1.43 3.37 -1.23
N VAL A 178 1.96 2.33 -1.84
CA VAL A 178 3.34 1.87 -1.63
C VAL A 178 4.09 1.99 -2.94
N LYS A 179 5.06 2.89 -3.00
CA LYS A 179 5.78 3.21 -4.24
C LYS A 179 6.93 2.26 -4.58
N GLY A 180 7.53 1.64 -3.56
CA GLY A 180 8.69 0.79 -3.73
C GLY A 180 8.99 -0.05 -2.49
N HIS A 181 10.27 -0.38 -2.30
CA HIS A 181 10.78 -1.11 -1.13
C HIS A 181 9.95 -2.36 -0.79
N PRO A 182 9.75 -3.29 -1.75
CA PRO A 182 8.72 -4.33 -1.65
C PRO A 182 8.94 -5.30 -0.48
N ASP A 183 10.18 -5.47 -0.03
CA ASP A 183 10.53 -6.37 1.06
C ASP A 183 10.32 -5.69 2.42
N GLU A 184 10.74 -4.44 2.54
CA GLU A 184 10.54 -3.59 3.72
C GLU A 184 9.05 -3.28 3.93
N ALA A 185 8.32 -2.91 2.86
CA ALA A 185 6.88 -2.68 2.89
C ALA A 185 6.11 -3.95 3.28
N ALA A 186 6.47 -5.11 2.73
CA ALA A 186 5.84 -6.37 3.11
C ALA A 186 6.11 -6.76 4.56
N ALA A 187 7.28 -6.45 5.10
CA ALA A 187 7.61 -6.67 6.51
C ALA A 187 6.85 -5.70 7.43
N ALA A 188 6.90 -4.40 7.14
CA ALA A 188 6.20 -3.37 7.91
C ALA A 188 4.69 -3.58 7.95
N LEU A 189 4.05 -3.79 6.79
CA LEU A 189 2.62 -4.05 6.71
C LEU A 189 2.24 -5.37 7.39
N LYS A 190 3.09 -6.42 7.32
CA LYS A 190 2.83 -7.67 8.03
C LYS A 190 2.76 -7.45 9.55
N GLU A 191 3.72 -6.72 10.12
CA GLU A 191 3.74 -6.44 11.56
C GLU A 191 2.53 -5.58 11.97
N VAL A 192 2.18 -4.56 11.18
CA VAL A 192 1.01 -3.71 11.43
C VAL A 192 -0.30 -4.50 11.38
N TYR A 193 -0.49 -5.38 10.39
CA TYR A 193 -1.69 -6.24 10.30
C TYR A 193 -1.74 -7.31 11.40
N LYS A 194 -0.58 -7.79 11.86
CA LYS A 194 -0.49 -8.70 13.00
C LYS A 194 -0.88 -8.00 14.30
N LYS A 195 -0.42 -6.77 14.51
CA LYS A 195 -0.78 -5.93 15.68
C LYS A 195 -2.25 -5.51 15.62
N HIS A 196 -2.76 -5.19 14.43
CA HIS A 196 -4.12 -4.68 14.20
C HIS A 196 -4.91 -5.53 13.18
N PRO A 197 -5.41 -6.72 13.57
CA PRO A 197 -6.16 -7.60 12.65
C PRO A 197 -7.44 -6.98 12.05
N VAL A 198 -7.95 -5.88 12.63
CA VAL A 198 -9.08 -5.13 12.05
C VAL A 198 -8.80 -4.64 10.63
N LEU A 199 -7.52 -4.37 10.30
CA LEU A 199 -7.08 -3.89 8.99
C LEU A 199 -7.42 -4.84 7.84
N TYR A 200 -7.50 -6.15 8.09
CA TYR A 200 -7.97 -7.10 7.08
C TYR A 200 -9.37 -6.75 6.52
N ASN A 201 -10.18 -6.00 7.28
CA ASN A 201 -11.52 -5.58 6.89
C ASN A 201 -11.67 -4.05 6.74
N SER A 202 -10.58 -3.28 6.90
CA SER A 202 -10.63 -1.81 6.89
C SER A 202 -9.43 -1.17 6.19
N SER A 203 -8.71 -1.90 5.33
CA SER A 203 -7.67 -1.30 4.50
C SER A 203 -7.46 -2.00 3.16
N ILE A 204 -6.79 -1.29 2.25
CA ILE A 204 -6.34 -1.72 0.94
C ILE A 204 -4.86 -1.38 0.81
N VAL A 205 -4.08 -2.26 0.21
CA VAL A 205 -2.70 -1.97 -0.21
C VAL A 205 -2.71 -1.81 -1.72
N CYS A 206 -2.28 -0.65 -2.21
CA CYS A 206 -2.13 -0.32 -3.62
C CYS A 206 -0.68 0.03 -3.94
N SER A 207 -0.29 -0.21 -5.20
CA SER A 207 1.06 0.06 -5.69
C SER A 207 1.08 0.01 -7.21
N PHE A 208 1.88 0.88 -7.83
CA PHE A 208 2.23 0.75 -9.25
C PHE A 208 3.31 -0.31 -9.50
N GLU A 209 4.03 -0.78 -8.47
CA GLU A 209 5.02 -1.87 -8.57
C GLU A 209 4.37 -3.22 -8.22
N PRO A 210 4.14 -4.12 -9.19
CA PRO A 210 3.46 -5.40 -8.93
C PRO A 210 4.19 -6.29 -7.91
N LYS A 211 5.51 -6.12 -7.76
CA LYS A 211 6.33 -6.87 -6.81
C LYS A 211 5.92 -6.58 -5.36
N VAL A 212 5.52 -5.35 -5.04
CA VAL A 212 5.03 -4.97 -3.71
C VAL A 212 3.79 -5.81 -3.36
N ILE A 213 2.77 -5.80 -4.22
CA ILE A 213 1.53 -6.55 -4.00
C ILE A 213 1.81 -8.04 -3.84
N TYR A 214 2.72 -8.59 -4.65
CA TYR A 214 3.12 -10.00 -4.54
C TYR A 214 3.79 -10.30 -3.18
N ARG A 215 4.74 -9.47 -2.74
CA ARG A 215 5.47 -9.67 -1.47
C ARG A 215 4.54 -9.51 -0.27
N VAL A 216 3.69 -8.50 -0.23
CA VAL A 216 2.69 -8.27 0.83
C VAL A 216 1.71 -9.44 0.91
N ARG A 217 1.15 -9.90 -0.22
CA ARG A 217 0.24 -11.06 -0.22
C ARG A 217 0.93 -12.36 0.17
N GLY A 218 2.22 -12.52 -0.12
CA GLY A 218 3.03 -13.66 0.30
C GLY A 218 3.31 -13.64 1.80
N SER A 219 3.65 -12.48 2.37
CA SER A 219 4.02 -12.34 3.78
C SER A 219 2.84 -12.54 4.74
N LEU A 220 1.63 -12.12 4.31
CA LEU A 220 0.38 -12.24 5.07
C LEU A 220 -0.26 -13.64 5.04
N LYS A 221 0.19 -14.54 4.16
CA LYS A 221 -0.29 -15.94 4.11
C LYS A 221 0.23 -16.82 5.26
N ILE A 222 1.23 -16.35 6.02
CA ILE A 222 1.94 -17.13 7.04
C ILE A 222 1.31 -16.93 8.44
N VAL A 223 0.06 -16.46 8.52
CA VAL A 223 -0.69 -16.28 9.77
C VAL A 223 -2.01 -17.04 9.70
#